data_AF-A0A533Y3S1-F1
#
_entry.id   AF-A0A533Y3S1-F1
#
_cell.length_a   1.000
_cell.length_b   1.000
_cell.length_c   1.000
_cell.angle_alpha   90.00
_cell.angle_beta   90.00
_cell.angle_gamma   90.00
#
_symmetry.space_group_name_H-M   'P 1'
#
loop_
_entity.id
_entity.type
_entity.pdbx_description
1 polymer ?
#
loop_
_entity_poly.entity_id
_entity_poly.type
_entity_poly.pdbx_seq_one_letter_code
_entity_poly.pdbx_strand_id
1 'polypeptide(L)'
;MAGSSIRDWRGGGGFSGSVDSPVTAPQTVALVGAVRTPTTVVYREGATLEDYLKQGGGPTEEANPKEIYVVRANGSTDAAYVKVKPVQAGDTIVVPPKTEPKYRALSLWQSIAAVLGSVALTGASLAVIGR
;
A
#
# COMPACT_ATOMS: atom_id res chain seq x y z
N MET A 1 42.11 47.37 42.99
CA MET A 1 42.24 46.60 41.74
C MET A 1 41.98 45.15 42.11
N ALA A 2 40.96 44.42 41.68
CA ALA A 2 39.82 44.66 40.82
C ALA A 2 38.67 43.80 41.41
N GLY A 3 37.48 44.37 41.54
CA GLY A 3 36.28 43.59 41.81
C GLY A 3 35.80 42.95 40.52
N SER A 4 35.60 41.64 40.50
CA SER A 4 34.82 40.99 39.43
C SER A 4 33.69 40.18 40.05
N SER A 5 32.53 40.82 40.00
CA SER A 5 31.19 40.27 40.14
C SER A 5 31.04 38.86 39.58
N ILE A 6 30.62 37.92 40.42
CA ILE A 6 30.19 36.57 40.01
C ILE A 6 28.68 36.35 40.28
N ARG A 7 27.95 37.46 40.37
CA ARG A 7 26.49 37.46 40.34
C ARG A 7 26.02 37.53 38.89
N ASP A 8 26.07 36.42 38.17
CA ASP A 8 25.16 36.23 37.03
C ASP A 8 25.13 34.77 36.55
N TRP A 9 24.21 34.00 37.12
CA TRP A 9 23.51 32.94 36.39
C TRP A 9 22.26 32.50 37.15
N ARG A 10 21.20 33.31 37.06
CA ARG A 10 19.83 32.92 37.45
C ARG A 10 18.99 32.85 36.17
N GLY A 11 19.14 31.76 35.43
CA GLY A 11 18.48 31.62 34.13
C GLY A 11 18.51 30.21 33.56
N GLY A 12 18.57 29.18 34.41
CA GLY A 12 18.36 27.79 33.99
C GLY A 12 16.87 27.54 33.75
N GLY A 13 16.30 28.17 32.71
CA GLY A 13 14.98 27.85 32.20
C GLY A 13 15.01 26.46 31.59
N GLY A 14 14.83 25.44 32.43
CA GLY A 14 14.56 24.09 31.99
C GLY A 14 13.25 24.09 31.20
N PHE A 15 13.35 24.13 29.88
CA PHE A 15 12.25 23.70 29.02
C PHE A 15 12.12 22.19 29.16
N SER A 16 11.57 21.76 30.30
CA SER A 16 10.92 20.45 30.44
C SER A 16 9.58 20.54 29.72
N GLY A 17 9.62 20.81 28.42
CA GLY A 17 8.52 20.44 27.54
C GLY A 17 8.58 18.92 27.46
N SER A 18 7.97 18.24 28.42
CA SER A 18 7.49 16.89 28.17
C SER A 18 6.66 17.01 26.91
N VAL A 19 7.20 16.50 25.80
CA VAL A 19 6.47 16.34 24.55
C VAL A 19 5.45 15.22 24.76
N ASP A 20 4.62 15.34 25.79
CA ASP A 20 3.34 14.67 25.93
C ASP A 20 2.37 15.47 25.07
N SER A 21 2.64 15.45 23.75
CA SER A 21 1.53 15.56 22.83
C SER A 21 0.67 14.35 23.15
N PRO A 22 -0.60 14.50 23.54
CA PRO A 22 -1.46 13.33 23.66
C PRO A 22 -1.43 12.69 22.28
N VAL A 23 -0.77 11.53 22.18
CA VAL A 23 -0.86 10.66 21.01
C VAL A 23 -2.26 10.04 21.08
N THR A 24 -3.28 10.89 21.00
CA THR A 24 -4.61 10.48 20.64
C THR A 24 -4.44 10.04 19.20
N ALA A 25 -4.26 8.74 19.00
CA ALA A 25 -4.16 8.15 17.68
C ALA A 25 -5.26 8.78 16.83
N PRO A 26 -4.91 9.54 15.76
CA PRO A 26 -5.91 10.29 15.03
C PRO A 26 -6.94 9.28 14.54
N GLN A 27 -8.20 9.47 14.95
CA GLN A 27 -9.33 8.65 14.57
C GLN A 27 -9.60 8.92 13.08
N THR A 28 -8.73 8.39 12.23
CA THR A 28 -8.62 8.71 10.82
C THR A 28 -8.41 7.43 10.04
N VAL A 29 -8.84 7.45 8.79
CA VAL A 29 -8.68 6.38 7.84
C VAL A 29 -7.90 6.94 6.67
N ALA A 30 -6.80 6.30 6.32
CA ALA A 30 -5.99 6.71 5.17
C ALA A 30 -6.51 6.02 3.90
N LEU A 31 -6.72 6.78 2.82
CA LEU A 31 -6.99 6.27 1.49
C LEU A 31 -5.77 6.42 0.60
N VAL A 32 -5.26 5.29 0.10
CA VAL A 32 -4.05 5.24 -0.74
C VAL A 32 -4.23 4.29 -1.92
N GLY A 33 -3.50 4.57 -2.99
CA GLY A 33 -3.49 3.77 -4.23
C GLY A 33 -4.30 4.40 -5.36
N ALA A 34 -4.92 3.56 -6.19
CA ALA A 34 -5.67 3.92 -7.40
C ALA A 34 -7.04 4.54 -7.09
N VAL A 35 -7.06 5.62 -6.31
CA VAL A 35 -8.23 6.47 -6.04
C VAL A 35 -8.03 7.84 -6.68
N ARG A 36 -9.12 8.53 -7.04
CA ARG A 36 -9.00 9.84 -7.71
C ARG A 36 -8.25 10.87 -6.86
N THR A 37 -8.53 10.86 -5.56
CA THR A 37 -7.87 11.73 -4.59
C THR A 37 -7.41 10.92 -3.38
N PRO A 38 -6.12 10.53 -3.31
CA PRO A 38 -5.54 9.93 -2.11
C PRO A 38 -5.58 10.95 -0.98
N THR A 39 -6.25 10.62 0.12
CA THR A 39 -6.45 11.55 1.24
C THR A 39 -6.65 10.79 2.55
N THR A 40 -6.49 11.48 3.66
CA THR A 40 -6.81 10.95 4.99
C THR A 40 -8.11 11.58 5.46
N VAL A 41 -9.08 10.74 5.82
CA VAL A 41 -10.42 11.16 6.21
C VAL A 41 -10.67 10.82 7.67
N VAL A 42 -11.53 11.61 8.31
CA VAL A 42 -11.91 11.36 9.71
C VAL A 42 -12.75 10.08 9.78
N TYR A 43 -12.41 9.21 10.73
CA TYR A 43 -13.16 8.00 11.00
C TYR A 43 -14.58 8.35 11.45
N ARG A 44 -15.56 7.67 10.86
CA ARG A 44 -16.97 7.74 11.25
C ARG A 44 -17.47 6.35 11.60
N GLU A 45 -18.06 6.23 12.77
CA GLU A 45 -18.68 4.99 13.22
C GLU A 45 -19.86 4.64 12.30
N GLY A 46 -19.96 3.36 11.91
CA GLY A 46 -20.99 2.89 10.97
C GLY A 46 -20.77 3.24 9.50
N ALA A 47 -19.72 4.00 9.14
CA ALA A 47 -19.39 4.25 7.75
C ALA A 47 -18.82 2.99 7.07
N THR A 48 -19.28 2.74 5.84
CA THR A 48 -18.83 1.61 5.05
C THR A 48 -17.56 1.93 4.28
N LEU A 49 -16.86 0.90 3.80
CA LEU A 49 -15.72 1.04 2.88
C LEU A 49 -16.07 1.95 1.68
N GLU A 50 -17.28 1.80 1.14
CA GLU A 50 -17.76 2.56 -0.01
C GLU A 50 -17.90 4.05 0.29
N ASP A 51 -18.33 4.42 1.50
CA ASP A 51 -18.44 5.82 1.92
C ASP A 51 -17.09 6.50 1.99
N TYR A 52 -16.07 5.77 2.44
CA TYR A 52 -14.69 6.26 2.45
C TYR A 52 -14.13 6.38 1.02
N LEU A 53 -14.40 5.40 0.14
CA LEU A 53 -14.01 5.48 -1.27
C LEU A 53 -14.68 6.67 -1.98
N LYS A 54 -15.95 6.96 -1.71
CA LYS A 54 -16.66 8.13 -2.25
C LYS A 54 -16.04 9.44 -1.79
N GLN A 55 -15.59 9.54 -0.54
CA GLN A 55 -14.87 10.72 -0.04
C GLN A 55 -13.55 10.97 -0.79
N GLY A 56 -12.88 9.90 -1.23
CA GLY A 56 -11.70 9.96 -2.11
C GLY A 56 -12.01 10.21 -3.59
N GLY A 57 -13.26 10.53 -3.94
CA GLY A 57 -13.71 10.72 -5.32
C GLY A 57 -13.96 9.43 -6.10
N GLY A 58 -13.90 8.28 -5.44
CA GLY A 58 -14.05 6.95 -6.01
C GLY A 58 -12.75 6.35 -6.56
N PRO A 59 -12.77 5.05 -6.90
CA PRO A 59 -11.65 4.38 -7.58
C PRO A 59 -11.43 4.94 -8.99
N THR A 60 -10.18 4.94 -9.46
CA THR A 60 -9.83 5.31 -10.85
C THR A 60 -10.16 4.19 -11.84
N GLU A 61 -10.12 4.46 -13.15
CA GLU A 61 -10.34 3.41 -14.17
C GLU A 61 -9.31 2.28 -14.10
N GLU A 62 -8.11 2.59 -13.62
CA GLU A 62 -7.02 1.65 -13.43
C GLU A 62 -7.12 0.87 -12.12
N ALA A 63 -8.09 1.16 -11.26
CA ALA A 63 -8.24 0.49 -9.96
C ALA A 63 -8.82 -0.91 -10.08
N ASN A 64 -8.36 -1.85 -9.27
CA ASN A 64 -8.99 -3.17 -9.12
C ASN A 64 -9.92 -3.21 -7.89
N PRO A 65 -11.24 -2.99 -8.05
CA PRO A 65 -12.16 -2.97 -6.91
C PRO A 65 -12.29 -4.33 -6.20
N LYS A 66 -11.97 -5.43 -6.88
CA LYS A 66 -12.05 -6.79 -6.32
C LYS A 66 -10.88 -7.13 -5.39
N GLU A 67 -9.79 -6.38 -5.48
CA GLU A 67 -8.57 -6.60 -4.70
C GLU A 67 -8.33 -5.50 -3.66
N ILE A 68 -9.35 -4.70 -3.33
CA ILE A 68 -9.23 -3.70 -2.26
C ILE A 68 -9.04 -4.40 -0.91
N TYR A 69 -8.04 -3.96 -0.16
CA TYR A 69 -7.75 -4.46 1.19
C TYR A 69 -7.54 -3.33 2.18
N VAL A 70 -7.79 -3.65 3.45
CA VAL A 70 -7.57 -2.73 4.57
C VAL A 70 -6.39 -3.24 5.37
N VAL A 71 -5.40 -2.37 5.55
CA VAL A 71 -4.28 -2.56 6.47
C VAL A 71 -4.65 -1.92 7.79
N ARG A 72 -4.71 -2.73 8.84
CA ARG A 72 -5.08 -2.27 10.18
C ARG A 72 -3.90 -1.67 10.91
N ALA A 73 -4.19 -0.82 11.89
CA ALA A 73 -3.16 -0.25 12.77
C ALA A 73 -2.33 -1.32 13.51
N ASN A 74 -2.88 -2.53 13.72
CA ASN A 74 -2.16 -3.67 14.31
C ASN A 74 -1.27 -4.45 13.31
N GLY A 75 -1.17 -4.00 12.05
CA GLY A 75 -0.40 -4.64 10.99
C GLY A 75 -1.09 -5.83 10.30
N SER A 76 -2.30 -6.21 10.72
CA SER A 76 -3.08 -7.22 10.01
C SER A 76 -3.67 -6.67 8.71
N THR A 77 -3.74 -7.51 7.68
CA THR A 77 -4.37 -7.16 6.40
C THR A 77 -5.64 -7.99 6.22
N ASP A 78 -6.78 -7.32 6.11
CA ASP A 78 -8.07 -7.95 5.84
C ASP A 78 -8.51 -7.57 4.40
N ALA A 79 -8.93 -8.56 3.61
CA ALA A 79 -9.54 -8.29 2.30
C ALA A 79 -10.89 -7.56 2.51
N ALA A 80 -10.93 -6.28 2.15
CA ALA A 80 -12.04 -5.40 2.45
C ALA A 80 -13.28 -5.69 1.58
N TYR A 81 -13.05 -6.18 0.36
CA TYR A 81 -14.12 -6.51 -0.58
C TYR A 81 -14.85 -7.82 -0.23
N VAL A 82 -14.15 -8.79 0.38
CA VAL A 82 -14.67 -10.16 0.63
C VAL A 82 -15.28 -10.28 2.02
N LYS A 83 -14.84 -9.45 2.98
CA LYS A 83 -15.37 -9.42 4.33
C LYS A 83 -15.96 -8.04 4.60
N VAL A 84 -17.28 -7.99 4.79
CA VAL A 84 -18.05 -6.83 5.28
C VAL A 84 -17.71 -6.54 6.75
N LYS A 85 -16.42 -6.43 7.06
CA LYS A 85 -15.96 -5.99 8.37
C LYS A 85 -16.02 -4.47 8.39
N PRO A 86 -16.50 -3.86 9.48
CA PRO A 86 -16.47 -2.41 9.63
C PRO A 86 -15.02 -1.94 9.65
N VAL A 87 -14.75 -0.85 8.94
CA VAL A 87 -13.48 -0.12 8.99
C VAL A 87 -13.30 0.44 10.41
N GLN A 88 -12.07 0.49 10.91
CA GLN A 88 -11.73 1.02 12.22
C GLN A 88 -10.86 2.27 12.12
N ALA A 89 -10.83 3.04 13.21
CA ALA A 89 -9.91 4.16 13.34
C ALA A 89 -8.45 3.69 13.25
N GLY A 90 -7.65 4.38 12.45
CA GLY A 90 -6.25 4.04 12.16
C GLY A 90 -6.06 3.05 11.02
N ASP A 91 -7.13 2.58 10.40
CA ASP A 91 -7.05 1.70 9.24
C ASP A 91 -6.60 2.46 7.98
N THR A 92 -5.93 1.74 7.08
CA THR A 92 -5.50 2.24 5.77
C THR A 92 -6.18 1.42 4.69
N ILE A 93 -7.01 2.07 3.88
CA ILE A 93 -7.65 1.48 2.71
C ILE A 93 -6.69 1.60 1.54
N VAL A 94 -6.26 0.44 1.02
CA VAL A 94 -5.36 0.37 -0.13
C VAL A 94 -6.13 -0.13 -1.34
N VAL A 95 -6.10 0.67 -2.40
CA VAL A 95 -6.73 0.34 -3.69
C VAL A 95 -5.63 0.00 -4.70
N PRO A 96 -5.40 -1.28 -5.01
CA PRO A 96 -4.39 -1.67 -5.98
C PRO A 96 -4.84 -1.35 -7.42
N PRO A 97 -3.88 -1.11 -8.33
CA PRO A 97 -4.19 -1.03 -9.75
C PRO A 97 -4.53 -2.42 -10.33
N LYS A 98 -5.22 -2.46 -11.47
CA LYS A 98 -5.53 -3.66 -12.23
C LYS A 98 -4.23 -4.30 -12.71
N THR A 99 -3.93 -5.46 -12.17
CA THR A 99 -2.90 -6.31 -12.74
C THR A 99 -3.57 -7.15 -13.82
N GLU A 100 -3.48 -6.74 -15.08
CA GLU A 100 -3.91 -7.58 -16.21
C GLU A 100 -2.75 -8.52 -16.59
N PRO A 101 -2.81 -9.82 -16.28
CA PRO A 101 -1.81 -10.78 -16.71
C PRO A 101 -2.04 -11.14 -18.19
N LYS A 102 -2.08 -10.14 -19.08
CA LYS A 102 -2.19 -10.34 -20.54
C LYS A 102 -1.05 -11.18 -21.10
N TYR A 103 0.11 -11.16 -20.44
CA TYR A 103 1.30 -11.90 -20.84
C TYR A 103 1.30 -13.37 -20.43
N ARG A 104 0.50 -13.80 -19.44
CA ARG A 104 0.54 -15.20 -18.96
C ARG A 104 0.03 -16.20 -19.99
N ALA A 105 -1.07 -15.88 -20.69
CA ALA A 105 -1.65 -16.77 -21.68
C ALA A 105 -0.79 -16.87 -22.96
N LEU A 106 -0.23 -15.75 -23.42
CA LEU A 106 0.66 -15.74 -24.58
C LEU A 106 1.99 -16.42 -24.28
N SER A 107 2.60 -16.16 -23.12
CA SER A 107 3.84 -16.85 -22.71
C SER A 107 3.65 -18.35 -22.55
N LEU A 108 2.48 -18.82 -22.12
CA LEU A 108 2.22 -20.26 -22.02
C LEU A 108 2.26 -20.94 -23.39
N TRP A 109 1.60 -20.36 -24.39
CA TRP A 109 1.63 -20.85 -25.77
C TRP A 109 3.03 -20.76 -26.39
N GLN A 110 3.75 -19.67 -26.17
CA GLN A 110 5.13 -19.51 -26.62
C GLN A 110 6.07 -20.53 -25.97
N SER A 111 5.87 -20.86 -24.70
CA SER A 111 6.67 -21.86 -23.98
C SER A 111 6.45 -23.26 -24.57
N ILE A 112 5.19 -23.62 -24.84
CA ILE A 112 4.86 -24.89 -25.50
C ILE A 112 5.49 -24.95 -26.90
N ALA A 113 5.35 -23.89 -27.69
CA ALA A 113 5.93 -23.80 -29.02
C ALA A 113 7.47 -23.89 -29.00
N ALA A 114 8.12 -23.24 -28.05
CA ALA A 114 9.57 -23.29 -27.87
C ALA A 114 10.06 -24.69 -27.48
N VAL A 115 9.37 -25.37 -26.57
CA VAL A 115 9.69 -26.76 -26.20
C VAL A 115 9.57 -27.68 -27.41
N LEU A 116 8.49 -27.55 -28.19
CA LEU A 116 8.29 -28.33 -29.41
C LEU A 116 9.36 -28.01 -30.49
N GLY A 117 9.69 -26.74 -30.68
CA GLY A 117 10.75 -26.31 -31.59
C GLY A 117 12.13 -26.84 -31.18
N SER A 118 12.42 -26.87 -29.87
CA SER A 118 13.68 -27.42 -29.33
C SER A 118 13.83 -28.91 -29.62
N VAL A 119 12.74 -29.68 -29.50
CA VAL A 119 12.71 -31.09 -29.87
C VAL A 119 12.97 -31.26 -31.38
N ALA A 120 12.37 -30.41 -32.22
CA ALA A 120 12.55 -30.46 -33.66
C ALA A 120 14.00 -30.16 -34.10
N LEU A 121 14.64 -29.14 -33.51
CA LEU A 121 16.02 -28.76 -33.84
C LEU A 121 17.03 -29.85 -33.40
N THR A 122 16.77 -30.51 -32.28
CA THR A 122 17.60 -31.63 -31.81
C THR A 122 17.43 -32.87 -32.69
N GLY A 123 16.20 -33.17 -33.13
CA GLY A 123 15.92 -34.27 -34.05
C GLY A 123 16.48 -34.05 -35.47
N ALA A 124 16.43 -32.81 -35.97
CA ALA A 124 16.97 -32.46 -37.28
C ALA A 124 18.51 -32.56 -37.33
N SER A 125 19.19 -32.31 -36.21
CA SER A 125 20.64 -32.44 -36.09
C SER A 125 21.11 -33.89 -36.32
N LEU A 126 20.32 -34.88 -35.89
CA LEU A 126 20.60 -36.30 -36.15
C LEU A 126 20.30 -36.69 -37.60
N ALA A 127 19.31 -36.05 -38.22
CA ALA A 127 18.90 -36.35 -39.60
C ALA A 127 19.92 -35.86 -40.66
N VAL A 128 20.75 -34.85 -40.35
CA VAL A 128 21.69 -34.26 -41.33
C VAL A 128 23.01 -35.02 -41.47
N ILE A 129 23.37 -35.88 -40.50
CA ILE A 129 24.64 -36.63 -40.48
C ILE A 129 24.58 -37.90 -41.35
N GLY A 130 23.38 -38.30 -41.81
CA GLY A 130 23.15 -39.56 -42.53
C GLY A 130 23.10 -39.47 -44.06
N ARG A 131 23.54 -38.38 -44.69
CA ARG A 131 23.58 -38.25 -46.17
C ARG A 131 24.99 -38.35 -46.73
#